data_AF-A0A0M2UWN5-F1
#
_entry.id   AF-A0A0M2UWN5-F1
#
_cell.length_a   1.000
_cell.length_b   1.000
_cell.length_c   1.000
_cell.angle_alpha   90.00
_cell.angle_beta   90.00
_cell.angle_gamma   90.00
#
_symmetry.space_group_name_H-M   'P 1'
#
loop_
_entity.id
_entity.type
_entity.pdbx_description
1 polymer ?
#
loop_
_entity_poly.entity_id
_entity_poly.type
_entity_poly.pdbx_seq_one_letter_code
_entity_poly.pdbx_strand_id
1 'polypeptide(L)' 'MSGEVVSIDNRVKKVIIERLKPNINVAEISKNTPLIGKGLGLDSVGVLELVVGLEQEFSIMFDDSEMNIESSRI' A
#
# COMPACT_ATOMS: atom_id res chain seq x y z
N MET A 1 11.09 -24.64 12.93
CA MET A 1 10.38 -23.35 12.86
C MET A 1 10.69 -22.78 11.49
N SER A 2 9.78 -22.96 10.55
CA SER A 2 9.96 -22.55 9.16
C SER A 2 9.99 -21.02 9.13
N GLY A 3 11.16 -20.46 8.84
CA GLY A 3 11.30 -19.02 8.63
C GLY A 3 10.48 -18.65 7.42
N GLU A 4 9.27 -18.15 7.64
CA GLU A 4 8.49 -17.51 6.59
C GLU A 4 9.30 -16.30 6.16
N VAL A 5 9.92 -16.38 4.98
CA VAL A 5 10.69 -15.28 4.42
C VAL A 5 9.71 -14.16 4.15
N VAL A 6 9.62 -13.20 5.07
CA VAL A 6 8.70 -12.08 4.98
C VAL A 6 9.11 -11.25 3.76
N SER A 7 8.44 -11.51 2.65
CA SER A 7 8.70 -10.83 1.38
C SER A 7 8.23 -9.37 1.48
N ILE A 8 8.89 -8.47 0.74
CA ILE A 8 8.55 -7.04 0.72
C ILE A 8 7.06 -6.85 0.39
N ASP A 9 6.52 -7.63 -0.56
CA ASP A 9 5.10 -7.63 -0.90
C ASP A 9 4.19 -7.87 0.34
N ASN A 10 4.54 -8.81 1.22
CA ASN A 10 3.74 -9.10 2.42
C ASN A 10 3.79 -7.95 3.44
N ARG A 11 4.94 -7.28 3.57
CA ARG A 11 5.08 -6.10 4.44
C ARG A 11 4.25 -4.93 3.92
N VAL A 12 4.31 -4.67 2.62
CA VAL A 12 3.50 -3.62 1.96
C VAL A 12 2.01 -3.89 2.15
N LYS A 13 1.53 -5.11 1.90
CA LYS A 13 0.12 -5.46 2.10
C LYS A 13 -0.32 -5.30 3.55
N LYS A 14 0.56 -5.61 4.51
CA LYS A 14 0.29 -5.43 5.94
C LYS A 14 0.10 -3.95 6.29
N VAL A 15 0.97 -3.06 5.81
CA VAL A 15 0.83 -1.60 5.98
C VAL A 15 -0.50 -1.11 5.40
N ILE A 16 -0.86 -1.57 4.19
CA ILE A 16 -2.12 -1.19 3.53
C ILE A 16 -3.32 -1.57 4.42
N ILE A 17 -3.34 -2.78 4.98
CA ILE A 17 -4.48 -3.24 5.80
C ILE A 17 -4.52 -2.52 7.14
N GLU A 18 -3.38 -2.45 7.84
CA GLU A 18 -3.33 -1.87 9.18
C GLU A 18 -3.72 -0.39 9.19
N ARG A 19 -3.38 0.35 8.12
CA ARG A 19 -3.68 1.79 8.04
C ARG A 19 -4.95 2.13 7.29
N LEU A 20 -5.26 1.43 6.20
CA LEU A 20 -6.26 1.88 5.24
C LEU A 20 -7.49 0.97 5.22
N LYS A 21 -7.32 -0.34 5.41
CA LYS A 21 -8.40 -1.34 5.32
C LYS A 21 -8.29 -2.43 6.39
N PRO A 22 -8.49 -2.11 7.68
CA PRO A 22 -8.34 -3.07 8.78
C PRO A 22 -9.38 -4.21 8.75
N ASN A 23 -10.44 -4.07 7.94
CA ASN A 23 -11.50 -5.06 7.78
C ASN A 23 -11.22 -6.10 6.68
N ILE A 24 -10.08 -6.01 5.98
CA ILE A 24 -9.70 -6.93 4.90
C ILE A 24 -8.50 -7.76 5.34
N ASN A 25 -8.47 -9.05 4.98
CA ASN A 25 -7.32 -9.90 5.29
C ASN A 25 -6.20 -9.74 4.24
N VAL A 26 -4.94 -9.82 4.67
CA VAL A 26 -3.75 -9.72 3.81
C VAL A 26 -3.72 -10.78 2.71
N ALA A 27 -4.33 -11.94 3.00
CA ALA A 27 -4.48 -13.03 2.05
C ALA A 27 -5.48 -12.72 0.92
N GLU A 28 -6.41 -11.78 1.12
CA GLU A 28 -7.42 -11.40 0.12
C GLU A 28 -6.89 -10.38 -0.89
N ILE A 29 -5.77 -9.72 -0.59
CA ILE A 29 -5.13 -8.77 -1.49
C ILE A 29 -4.19 -9.53 -2.43
N SER A 30 -4.56 -9.61 -3.71
CA SER A 30 -3.66 -10.11 -4.76
C SER A 30 -2.62 -9.06 -5.14
N LYS A 31 -1.46 -9.50 -5.64
CA LYS A 31 -0.39 -8.60 -6.13
C LYS A 31 -0.86 -7.71 -7.29
N ASN A 32 -1.84 -8.20 -8.05
CA ASN A 32 -2.38 -7.51 -9.22
C ASN A 32 -3.64 -6.70 -8.88
N THR A 33 -4.03 -6.63 -7.60
CA THR A 33 -5.19 -5.85 -7.19
C THR A 33 -4.88 -4.35 -7.33
N PRO A 34 -5.67 -3.58 -8.11
CA PRO A 34 -5.52 -2.14 -8.17
C PRO A 34 -5.69 -1.53 -6.77
N LEU A 35 -4.78 -0.64 -6.37
CA LEU A 35 -4.88 -0.01 -5.04
C LEU A 35 -5.93 1.12 -5.05
N ILE A 36 -5.94 1.91 -6.12
CA ILE A 36 -6.76 3.11 -6.29
C ILE A 36 -8.06 2.77 -7.04
N GLY A 37 -9.17 3.45 -6.71
CA GLY A 37 -10.41 3.34 -7.47
C GLY A 37 -11.12 1.99 -7.32
N LYS A 38 -11.38 1.26 -8.42
CA LYS A 38 -12.24 0.05 -8.39
C LYS A 38 -11.64 -1.19 -7.71
N GLY A 39 -10.38 -1.16 -7.29
CA GLY A 39 -9.77 -2.28 -6.56
C GLY A 39 -9.93 -2.13 -5.04
N LEU A 40 -8.85 -1.80 -4.34
CA LEU A 40 -8.87 -1.54 -2.89
C LEU A 40 -9.63 -0.27 -2.50
N GLY A 41 -10.03 0.57 -3.46
CA GLY A 41 -10.84 1.74 -3.18
C GLY A 41 -10.12 2.80 -2.37
N LEU A 42 -8.80 2.95 -2.60
CA LEU A 42 -8.06 4.08 -2.05
C LEU A 42 -8.46 5.35 -2.81
N ASP A 43 -8.80 6.37 -2.04
CA ASP A 43 -8.97 7.74 -2.49
C ASP A 43 -7.62 8.48 -2.44
N SER A 44 -7.58 9.73 -2.89
CA SER A 44 -6.35 10.54 -2.92
C SER A 44 -5.72 10.70 -1.53
N VAL A 45 -6.54 10.73 -0.47
CA VAL A 45 -6.08 10.80 0.92
C VAL A 45 -5.45 9.47 1.36
N GLY A 46 -6.12 8.36 1.08
CA GLY A 46 -5.60 7.03 1.41
C GLY A 46 -4.30 6.68 0.69
N VAL A 47 -4.08 7.21 -0.53
CA VAL A 47 -2.79 7.07 -1.23
C VAL A 47 -1.69 7.81 -0.48
N LEU A 48 -1.92 9.04 -0.02
CA LEU A 48 -0.93 9.79 0.75
C LEU A 48 -0.58 9.07 2.06
N GLU A 49 -1.59 8.56 2.75
CA GLU A 49 -1.41 7.83 4.00
C GLU A 49 -0.72 6.48 3.82
N LEU A 50 -0.92 5.82 2.67
CA LEU A 50 -0.12 4.66 2.26
C LEU A 50 1.35 5.03 2.14
N VAL A 51 1.66 6.13 1.45
CA VAL A 51 3.05 6.53 1.24
C VAL A 51 3.73 6.86 2.56
N VAL A 52 3.10 7.66 3.42
CA VAL A 52 3.60 7.93 4.78
C VAL A 52 3.78 6.63 5.58
N GLY A 53 2.88 5.67 5.43
CA GLY A 53 3.00 4.34 6.04
C GLY A 53 4.21 3.56 5.55
N LEU A 54 4.50 3.61 4.25
CA LEU A 54 5.67 2.97 3.65
C LEU A 54 6.97 3.66 4.07
N GLU A 55 7.01 4.98 4.12
CA GLU A 55 8.16 5.75 4.60
C GLU A 55 8.53 5.36 6.03
N GLN A 56 7.52 5.25 6.91
CA GLN A 56 7.73 4.84 8.30
C GLN A 56 8.15 3.37 8.43
N GLU A 57 7.51 2.45 7.72
CA GLU A 57 7.79 1.01 7.80
C GLU A 57 9.15 0.62 7.21
N PHE A 58 9.56 1.30 6.13
CA PHE A 58 10.81 1.00 5.43
C PHE A 58 11.93 2.00 5.71
N SER A 59 11.66 3.06 6.50
CA SER A 59 12.61 4.16 6.76
C SER A 59 13.17 4.76 5.47
N ILE A 60 12.28 4.94 4.48
CA ILE A 60 12.55 5.57 3.18
C ILE A 60 11.87 6.93 3.10
N MET A 61 12.32 7.80 2.20
CA MET A 61 11.59 8.99 1.81
C MET A 61 11.32 8.92 0.32
N PHE A 62 10.09 9.22 -0.07
CA PHE A 62 9.73 9.40 -1.48
C PHE A 62 9.86 10.88 -1.81
N ASP A 63 10.51 11.18 -2.94
CA ASP A 63 10.53 12.55 -3.44
C ASP A 63 9.19 12.89 -4.10
N ASP A 64 8.74 14.15 -4.00
CA ASP A 64 7.50 14.62 -4.63
C ASP A 64 7.51 14.37 -6.15
N SER A 65 8.69 14.34 -6.78
CA SER A 65 8.84 14.01 -8.20
C SER A 65 8.56 12.53 -8.54
N GLU A 66 8.68 11.62 -7.57
CA GLU A 66 8.35 10.20 -7.72
C GLU A 66 6.86 9.92 -7.42
N MET A 67 6.21 10.78 -6.63
CA MET A 67 4.79 10.70 -6.29
C MET A 67 3.89 11.39 -7.32
N ASN A 68 3.83 10.89 -8.55
CA ASN A 68 2.82 11.36 -9.53
C ASN A 68 1.44 10.70 -9.31
N ILE A 69 0.77 11.06 -8.22
CA ILE A 69 -0.57 10.57 -7.85
C ILE A 69 -1.67 11.07 -8.82
N GLU A 70 -1.37 12.12 -9.60
CA GLU A 70 -2.31 12.87 -10.45
C GLU A 70 -2.64 12.19 -11.81
N SER A 71 -2.17 10.96 -12.07
CA SER A 71 -2.29 10.37 -13.41
C SER A 71 -3.54 9.50 -13.65
N SER A 72 -4.45 9.37 -12.68
CA SER A 72 -5.66 8.53 -12.83
C SER A 72 -6.94 9.29 -13.22
N ARG A 73 -6.81 10.49 -13.80
CA ARG A 73 -7.92 11.19 -14.47
C ARG A 73 -7.88 10.86 -15.98
N ILE A 74 -8.28 9.63 -16.32
CA ILE A 74 -8.66 9.24 -17.69
C ILE A 74 -10.09 8.73 -17.71
#